data_AF-Q24F51-F1
#
_entry.id   AF-Q24F51-F1
#
_cell.length_a   1.000
_cell.length_b   1.000
_cell.length_c   1.000
_cell.angle_alpha   90.00
_cell.angle_beta   90.00
_cell.angle_gamma   90.00
#
_symmetry.space_group_name_H-M   'P 1'
#
loop_
_entity.id
_entity.type
_entity.pdbx_description
1 polymer ?
#
loop_
_entity_poly.entity_id
_entity_poly.type
_entity_poly.pdbx_seq_one_letter_code
_entity_poly.pdbx_strand_id
1 'polypeptide(L)'
;MQTEQKYNTQVMKSLVSNFSQSRQQMQEKKNVLDNMDKMKKTFDQIGSMLNGQLNYIKNFNSQANNKGDGEDKHLEFKRYCEKFLDIMKQELIDLLGIIKLNFNPQKKDVKADLSWEKMQFSIENEIENVRNSLNQSTNYFEIVFRMINIKDGLVSQIIRSLLYRKLVLWRDMNMTMDEYVHAQIKYIIDWIKFQNEKYNYIPTKPEFKEINFKMDGPFQILQNIQTTNQNQNQTFQYGQNKKNTNQDEPSTAKLTVMLKIFTENFDEMIDNLRDYAKLNEEADRFVDVNQNQVIVRSLRGKIETLTKNNEALQQKYYEIQSNIRTQDANEVKKLKDHNEELQMIVARKEREIEELRKNTQGSLSQLQNLRDKLKETEEELKQVNKVFLPKLKELEAIQYTLQDEFQKVKKDIDTYAILFKTESQMRSKVQIEKKEIEAQVAKLVDMLGREKNKVKDLKGIIHQKEEIIMEVMDYRQELLNQIKELQSQKQDIQIENLQLEEHITEIKQELSNKKYDEMFEINTHLNKRINELEDHKKKLLDLLKKHKINPESTLFNVEQLK
;
A
#
# COMPACT_ATOMS: atom_id res chain seq x y z
N MET A 1 5.71 -3.20 -21.60
CA MET A 1 5.40 -3.05 -20.16
C MET A 1 4.18 -3.85 -19.70
N GLN A 2 2.96 -3.65 -20.25
CA GLN A 2 1.78 -4.42 -19.80
C GLN A 2 1.91 -5.94 -20.01
N THR A 3 2.65 -6.39 -21.01
CA THR A 3 2.92 -7.81 -21.29
C THR A 3 3.89 -8.46 -20.29
N GLU A 4 4.92 -7.73 -19.85
CA GLU A 4 5.91 -8.19 -18.86
C GLU A 4 5.30 -8.29 -17.44
N GLN A 5 4.45 -7.33 -17.07
CA GLN A 5 3.70 -7.41 -15.81
C GLN A 5 2.67 -8.55 -15.81
N LYS A 6 1.96 -8.78 -16.93
CA LYS A 6 1.04 -9.91 -17.06
C LYS A 6 1.80 -11.24 -16.96
N TYR A 7 2.96 -11.36 -17.61
CA TYR A 7 3.82 -12.53 -17.53
C TYR A 7 4.31 -12.79 -16.10
N ASN A 8 4.86 -11.79 -15.41
CA ASN A 8 5.34 -11.93 -14.02
C ASN A 8 4.21 -12.27 -13.04
N THR A 9 3.02 -11.70 -13.24
CA THR A 9 1.84 -12.01 -12.41
C THR A 9 1.38 -13.45 -12.61
N GLN A 10 1.44 -13.95 -13.84
CA GLN A 10 1.03 -15.32 -14.19
C GLN A 10 2.04 -16.36 -13.68
N VAL A 11 3.33 -16.05 -13.74
CA VAL A 11 4.41 -16.87 -13.15
C VAL A 11 4.34 -16.88 -11.61
N MET A 12 4.05 -15.75 -10.97
CA MET A 12 3.83 -15.72 -9.52
C MET A 12 2.62 -16.56 -9.10
N LYS A 13 1.52 -16.49 -9.86
CA LYS A 13 0.33 -17.31 -9.59
C LYS A 13 0.64 -18.81 -9.71
N SER A 14 1.43 -19.23 -10.69
CA SER A 14 1.81 -20.64 -10.84
C SER A 14 2.76 -21.10 -9.72
N LEU A 15 3.72 -20.26 -9.29
CA LEU A 15 4.62 -20.58 -8.17
C LEU A 15 3.88 -20.67 -6.84
N VAL A 16 2.95 -19.76 -6.56
CA VAL A 16 2.10 -19.80 -5.35
C VAL A 16 1.18 -21.02 -5.38
N SER A 17 0.61 -21.37 -6.54
CA SER A 17 -0.17 -22.58 -6.71
C SER A 17 0.66 -23.85 -6.43
N ASN A 18 1.87 -23.94 -6.99
CA ASN A 18 2.78 -25.07 -6.79
C ASN A 18 3.23 -25.20 -5.33
N PHE A 19 3.47 -24.07 -4.65
CA PHE A 19 3.79 -24.05 -3.22
C PHE A 19 2.60 -24.53 -2.38
N SER A 20 1.38 -24.06 -2.67
CA SER A 20 0.16 -24.50 -2.01
C SER A 20 -0.09 -26.00 -2.21
N GLN A 21 0.12 -26.50 -3.43
CA GLN A 21 -0.08 -27.90 -3.78
C GLN A 21 0.95 -28.80 -3.08
N SER A 22 2.22 -28.38 -3.02
CA SER A 22 3.28 -29.10 -2.30
C SER A 22 3.01 -29.11 -0.80
N ARG A 23 2.51 -28.01 -0.22
CA ARG A 23 2.09 -27.91 1.19
C ARG A 23 0.92 -28.85 1.50
N GLN A 24 -0.08 -28.91 0.62
CA GLN A 24 -1.23 -29.81 0.78
C GLN A 24 -0.80 -31.28 0.72
N GLN A 25 0.07 -31.64 -0.22
CA GLN A 25 0.62 -33.00 -0.30
C GLN A 25 1.47 -33.38 0.93
N MET A 26 2.12 -32.40 1.56
CA MET A 26 2.83 -32.56 2.82
C MET A 26 1.88 -32.82 3.99
N GLN A 27 0.73 -32.13 4.05
CA GLN A 27 -0.33 -32.37 5.04
C GLN A 27 -0.93 -33.77 4.89
N GLU A 28 -1.01 -34.28 3.65
CA GLU A 28 -1.41 -35.65 3.34
C GLU A 28 -0.33 -36.72 3.63
N LYS A 29 0.82 -36.33 4.21
CA LYS A 29 1.98 -37.19 4.52
C LYS A 29 2.57 -37.95 3.31
N LYS A 30 2.34 -37.50 2.07
CA LYS A 30 2.94 -38.09 0.86
C LYS A 30 4.29 -37.44 0.58
N ASN A 31 5.33 -38.25 0.36
CA ASN A 31 6.67 -37.83 -0.08
C ASN A 31 7.18 -36.53 0.57
N VAL A 32 7.16 -36.50 1.91
CA VAL A 32 7.36 -35.28 2.73
C VAL A 32 8.70 -34.61 2.44
N LEU A 33 9.79 -35.37 2.29
CA LEU A 33 11.13 -34.85 1.97
C LEU A 33 11.18 -34.18 0.59
N ASP A 34 10.67 -34.85 -0.45
CA ASP A 34 10.61 -34.29 -1.81
C ASP A 34 9.73 -33.04 -1.88
N ASN A 35 8.61 -33.03 -1.15
CA ASN A 35 7.70 -31.90 -1.12
C ASN A 35 8.26 -30.71 -0.33
N MET A 36 9.05 -30.97 0.70
CA MET A 36 9.78 -29.93 1.43
C MET A 36 10.89 -29.29 0.56
N ASP A 37 11.61 -30.10 -0.22
CA ASP A 37 12.61 -29.61 -1.18
C ASP A 37 11.97 -28.84 -2.34
N LYS A 38 10.81 -29.30 -2.84
CA LYS A 38 10.02 -28.55 -3.82
C LYS A 38 9.56 -27.21 -3.25
N MET A 39 9.00 -27.19 -2.03
CA MET A 39 8.60 -25.95 -1.37
C MET A 39 9.77 -24.99 -1.21
N LYS A 40 10.95 -25.47 -0.78
CA LYS A 40 12.16 -24.67 -0.63
C LYS A 40 12.59 -24.05 -1.96
N LYS A 41 12.65 -24.84 -3.05
CA LYS A 41 12.95 -24.34 -4.40
C LYS A 41 11.93 -23.31 -4.89
N THR A 42 10.64 -23.52 -4.60
CA THR A 42 9.58 -22.56 -4.97
C THR A 42 9.73 -21.26 -4.17
N PHE A 43 10.12 -21.36 -2.89
CA PHE A 43 10.34 -20.22 -2.01
C PHE A 43 11.54 -19.38 -2.43
N ASP A 44 12.65 -20.03 -2.81
CA ASP A 44 13.85 -19.34 -3.33
C ASP A 44 13.55 -18.63 -4.66
N GLN A 45 12.71 -19.22 -5.52
CA GLN A 45 12.25 -18.61 -6.77
C GLN A 45 11.33 -17.40 -6.53
N ILE A 46 10.43 -17.47 -5.55
CA ILE A 46 9.60 -16.31 -5.15
C ILE A 46 10.48 -15.20 -4.58
N GLY A 47 11.48 -15.55 -3.75
CA GLY A 47 12.44 -14.59 -3.20
C GLY A 47 13.26 -13.85 -4.27
N SER A 48 13.73 -14.56 -5.29
CA SER A 48 14.47 -13.93 -6.40
C SER A 48 13.58 -13.04 -7.28
N MET A 49 12.33 -13.43 -7.53
CA MET A 49 11.36 -12.60 -8.26
C MET A 49 10.96 -11.35 -7.48
N LEU A 50 10.76 -11.45 -6.16
CA LEU A 50 10.46 -10.30 -5.31
C LEU A 50 11.64 -9.31 -5.26
N ASN A 51 12.87 -9.80 -5.19
CA ASN A 51 14.07 -8.95 -5.31
C ASN A 51 14.20 -8.31 -6.70
N GLY A 52 13.83 -9.04 -7.77
CA GLY A 52 13.75 -8.50 -9.12
C GLY A 52 12.71 -7.39 -9.25
N GLN A 53 11.53 -7.55 -8.64
CA GLN A 53 10.50 -6.52 -8.59
C GLN A 53 10.91 -5.32 -7.74
N LEU A 54 11.61 -5.55 -6.62
CA LEU A 54 12.16 -4.49 -5.78
C LEU A 54 13.19 -3.64 -6.56
N ASN A 55 14.05 -4.29 -7.34
CA ASN A 55 15.01 -3.60 -8.22
C ASN A 55 14.31 -2.89 -9.39
N TYR A 56 13.27 -3.48 -9.95
CA TYR A 56 12.43 -2.84 -10.97
C TYR A 56 11.73 -1.59 -10.43
N ILE A 57 11.15 -1.64 -9.23
CA ILE A 57 10.50 -0.49 -8.57
C ILE A 57 11.52 0.61 -8.26
N LYS A 58 12.72 0.25 -7.79
CA LYS A 58 13.83 1.18 -7.61
C LYS A 58 14.26 1.85 -8.93
N ASN A 59 14.16 1.14 -10.05
CA ASN A 59 14.51 1.64 -11.38
C ASN A 59 13.33 2.32 -12.13
N PHE A 60 12.10 2.19 -11.64
CA PHE A 60 10.93 2.85 -12.21
C PHE A 60 10.95 4.36 -11.93
N ASN A 61 11.50 4.77 -10.78
CA ASN A 61 11.74 6.17 -10.45
C ASN A 61 12.82 6.85 -11.32
N SER A 62 13.68 6.10 -12.01
CA SER A 62 14.70 6.65 -12.90
C SER A 62 14.28 6.71 -14.37
N GLN A 63 13.11 6.17 -14.75
CA GLN A 63 12.60 6.17 -16.13
C GLN A 63 11.48 7.19 -16.41
N ALA A 64 11.03 7.96 -15.42
CA ALA A 64 10.06 9.06 -15.61
C ALA A 64 10.60 10.25 -16.44
N ASN A 65 11.86 10.21 -16.90
CA ASN A 65 12.49 11.28 -17.69
C ASN A 65 12.45 11.08 -19.22
N ASN A 66 11.74 10.08 -19.75
CA ASN A 66 11.76 9.81 -21.20
C ASN A 66 10.45 10.20 -21.92
N LYS A 67 10.40 11.46 -22.36
CA LYS A 67 9.93 12.07 -23.64
C LYS A 67 8.74 11.51 -24.47
N GLY A 68 8.03 10.45 -24.09
CA GLY A 68 6.97 9.84 -24.90
C GLY A 68 5.54 10.35 -24.66
N ASP A 69 5.30 11.12 -23.59
CA ASP A 69 3.95 11.37 -23.04
C ASP A 69 3.39 12.78 -23.36
N GLY A 70 4.06 13.52 -24.26
CA GLY A 70 3.76 14.93 -24.52
C GLY A 70 2.57 15.20 -25.45
N GLU A 71 2.33 14.33 -26.43
CA GLU A 71 1.25 14.53 -27.41
C GLU A 71 -0.14 14.30 -26.80
N ASP A 72 -0.29 13.25 -25.98
CA ASP A 72 -1.56 12.92 -25.33
C ASP A 72 -1.98 14.00 -24.32
N LYS A 73 -1.02 14.55 -23.55
CA LYS A 73 -1.28 15.66 -22.62
C LYS A 73 -1.64 16.96 -23.35
N HIS A 74 -1.02 17.26 -24.49
CA HIS A 74 -1.38 18.42 -25.30
C HIS A 74 -2.80 18.30 -25.87
N LEU A 75 -3.18 17.11 -26.33
CA LEU A 75 -4.52 16.85 -26.85
C LEU A 75 -5.59 17.04 -25.77
N GLU A 76 -5.31 16.60 -24.55
CA GLU A 76 -6.20 16.80 -23.40
C GLU A 76 -6.33 18.29 -23.03
N PHE A 77 -5.22 19.03 -22.99
CA PHE A 77 -5.23 20.48 -22.71
C PHE A 77 -5.97 21.30 -23.77
N LYS A 78 -5.82 20.95 -25.05
CA LYS A 78 -6.58 21.56 -26.15
C LYS A 78 -8.08 21.41 -25.95
N ARG A 79 -8.56 20.21 -25.55
CA ARG A 79 -9.99 19.96 -25.27
C ARG A 79 -10.52 20.83 -24.13
N TYR A 80 -9.72 21.05 -23.07
CA TYR A 80 -10.12 21.95 -21.98
C TYR A 80 -10.24 23.41 -22.44
N CYS A 81 -9.30 23.87 -23.28
CA CYS A 81 -9.35 25.23 -23.82
C CYS A 81 -10.55 25.43 -24.77
N GLU A 82 -10.85 24.45 -25.62
CA GLU A 82 -12.04 24.49 -26.48
C GLU A 82 -13.33 24.58 -25.67
N LYS A 83 -13.44 23.81 -24.58
CA LYS A 83 -14.59 23.86 -23.66
C LYS A 83 -14.67 25.20 -22.93
N PHE A 84 -13.55 25.78 -22.52
CA PHE A 84 -13.51 27.11 -21.91
C PHE A 84 -13.99 28.19 -22.90
N LEU A 85 -13.57 28.13 -24.16
CA LEU A 85 -14.02 29.06 -25.19
C LEU A 85 -15.52 28.99 -25.44
N ASP A 86 -16.14 27.79 -25.40
CA ASP A 86 -17.60 27.67 -25.49
C ASP A 86 -18.31 28.33 -24.31
N ILE A 87 -17.82 28.12 -23.09
CA ILE A 87 -18.39 28.73 -21.88
C ILE A 87 -18.27 30.26 -21.96
N MET A 88 -17.08 30.78 -22.34
CA MET A 88 -16.85 32.22 -22.48
C MET A 88 -17.69 32.83 -23.60
N LYS A 89 -17.86 32.13 -24.73
CA LYS A 89 -18.72 32.57 -25.82
C LYS A 89 -20.15 32.79 -25.33
N GLN A 90 -20.72 31.80 -24.64
CA GLN A 90 -22.06 31.92 -24.11
C GLN A 90 -22.16 33.07 -23.10
N GLU A 91 -21.21 33.18 -22.18
CA GLU A 91 -21.21 34.23 -21.16
C GLU A 91 -21.10 35.64 -21.77
N LEU A 92 -20.27 35.83 -22.80
CA LEU A 92 -20.14 37.12 -23.49
C LEU A 92 -21.42 37.50 -24.26
N ILE A 93 -22.09 36.52 -24.87
CA ILE A 93 -23.39 36.72 -25.52
C ILE A 93 -24.45 37.14 -24.49
N ASP A 94 -24.48 36.47 -23.34
CA ASP A 94 -25.42 36.80 -22.26
C ASP A 94 -25.17 38.21 -21.71
N LEU A 95 -23.90 38.58 -21.50
CA LEU A 95 -23.51 39.93 -21.05
C LEU A 95 -23.85 41.01 -22.10
N LEU A 96 -23.67 40.73 -23.39
CA LEU A 96 -24.13 41.60 -24.46
C LEU A 96 -25.65 41.78 -24.46
N GLY A 97 -26.41 40.71 -24.18
CA GLY A 97 -27.85 40.79 -23.98
C GLY A 97 -28.23 41.78 -22.88
N ILE A 98 -27.52 41.75 -21.75
CA ILE A 98 -27.70 42.71 -20.64
C ILE A 98 -27.32 44.13 -21.08
N ILE A 99 -26.23 44.30 -21.82
CA ILE A 99 -25.77 45.61 -22.31
C ILE A 99 -26.79 46.22 -23.27
N LYS A 100 -27.35 45.43 -24.20
CA LYS A 100 -28.40 45.86 -25.13
C LYS A 100 -29.61 46.47 -24.41
N LEU A 101 -29.97 45.92 -23.24
CA LEU A 101 -31.06 46.46 -22.41
C LEU A 101 -30.65 47.76 -21.69
N ASN A 102 -29.38 47.90 -21.34
CA ASN A 102 -28.90 48.96 -20.46
C ASN A 102 -28.34 50.21 -21.14
N PHE A 103 -27.90 50.10 -22.39
CA PHE A 103 -27.18 51.15 -23.12
C PHE A 103 -27.88 51.63 -24.39
N ASN A 104 -27.49 52.81 -24.87
CA ASN A 104 -27.77 53.27 -26.22
C ASN A 104 -26.59 52.91 -27.16
N PRO A 105 -26.85 52.49 -28.41
CA PRO A 105 -25.79 52.31 -29.40
C PRO A 105 -25.15 53.67 -29.74
N GLN A 106 -23.84 53.66 -30.01
CA GLN A 106 -23.01 54.86 -30.22
C GLN A 106 -23.39 55.74 -31.43
N LYS A 107 -24.25 55.25 -32.34
CA LYS A 107 -24.69 56.00 -33.53
C LYS A 107 -26.21 56.06 -33.59
N LYS A 108 -26.73 57.27 -33.83
CA LYS A 108 -28.14 57.55 -34.16
C LYS A 108 -28.53 57.04 -35.56
N ASP A 109 -28.04 55.87 -35.98
CA ASP A 109 -28.40 55.29 -37.26
C ASP A 109 -29.59 54.33 -37.09
N VAL A 110 -30.48 54.35 -38.09
CA VAL A 110 -31.88 53.91 -38.12
C VAL A 110 -32.13 52.42 -37.80
N LYS A 111 -31.11 51.62 -37.48
CA LYS A 111 -31.28 50.21 -37.08
C LYS A 111 -30.33 49.84 -35.94
N ALA A 112 -30.68 50.26 -34.72
CA ALA A 112 -29.99 49.90 -33.48
C ALA A 112 -29.77 48.37 -33.35
N ASP A 113 -30.74 47.56 -33.76
CA ASP A 113 -30.64 46.09 -33.73
C ASP A 113 -29.53 45.55 -34.63
N LEU A 114 -29.32 46.13 -35.82
CA LEU A 114 -28.22 45.73 -36.71
C LEU A 114 -26.84 46.01 -36.11
N SER A 115 -26.72 47.01 -35.22
CA SER A 115 -25.45 47.33 -34.56
C SER A 115 -25.09 46.29 -33.51
N TRP A 116 -26.09 45.78 -32.77
CA TRP A 116 -25.88 44.75 -31.76
C TRP A 116 -25.61 43.37 -32.38
N GLU A 117 -26.32 43.04 -33.45
CA GLU A 117 -26.08 41.79 -34.21
C GLU A 117 -24.67 41.77 -34.82
N LYS A 118 -24.19 42.89 -35.37
CA LYS A 118 -22.81 43.01 -35.85
C LYS A 118 -21.78 42.80 -34.75
N MET A 119 -22.06 43.31 -33.55
CA MET A 119 -21.16 43.18 -32.40
C MET A 119 -21.13 41.75 -31.86
N GLN A 120 -22.29 41.11 -31.76
CA GLN A 120 -22.40 39.69 -31.42
C GLN A 120 -21.63 38.84 -32.43
N PHE A 121 -21.88 39.05 -33.73
CA PHE A 121 -21.17 38.36 -34.80
C PHE A 121 -19.66 38.58 -34.73
N SER A 122 -19.21 39.80 -34.40
CA SER A 122 -17.79 40.10 -34.22
C SER A 122 -17.16 39.31 -33.07
N ILE A 123 -17.85 39.18 -31.93
CA ILE A 123 -17.36 38.40 -30.78
C ILE A 123 -17.33 36.91 -31.12
N GLU A 124 -18.38 36.39 -31.75
CA GLU A 124 -18.43 34.98 -32.15
C GLU A 124 -17.33 34.64 -33.17
N ASN A 125 -17.10 35.50 -34.16
CA ASN A 125 -16.08 35.31 -35.18
C ASN A 125 -14.66 35.38 -34.59
N GLU A 126 -14.41 36.30 -33.65
CA GLU A 126 -13.11 36.38 -32.96
C GLU A 126 -12.85 35.15 -32.07
N ILE A 127 -13.86 34.63 -31.37
CA ILE A 127 -13.72 33.39 -30.60
C ILE A 127 -13.46 32.19 -31.52
N GLU A 128 -14.12 32.13 -32.67
CA GLU A 128 -13.91 31.06 -33.64
C GLU A 128 -12.51 31.15 -34.30
N ASN A 129 -12.03 32.36 -34.59
CA ASN A 129 -10.65 32.59 -35.05
C ASN A 129 -9.62 32.14 -34.00
N VAL A 130 -9.89 32.43 -32.73
CA VAL A 130 -9.07 31.98 -31.60
C VAL A 130 -9.10 30.46 -31.46
N ARG A 131 -10.27 29.82 -31.63
CA ARG A 131 -10.43 28.36 -31.62
C ARG A 131 -9.66 27.69 -32.76
N ASN A 132 -9.75 28.22 -33.97
CA ASN A 132 -9.09 27.67 -35.15
C ASN A 132 -7.56 27.86 -35.11
N SER A 133 -7.06 28.81 -34.31
CA SER A 133 -5.62 29.02 -34.11
C SER A 133 -5.00 28.16 -33.00
N LEU A 134 -5.78 27.35 -32.26
CA LEU A 134 -5.28 26.48 -31.18
C LEU A 134 -4.38 25.34 -31.72
N ASN A 135 -3.07 25.55 -31.62
CA ASN A 135 -1.99 24.64 -31.98
C ASN A 135 -0.98 24.44 -30.82
N GLN A 136 0.04 23.58 -31.02
CA GLN A 136 1.07 23.29 -30.01
C GLN A 136 1.91 24.50 -29.56
N SER A 137 1.95 25.57 -30.36
CA SER A 137 2.66 26.80 -30.03
C SER A 137 1.76 27.92 -29.52
N THR A 138 0.46 27.66 -29.35
CA THR A 138 -0.49 28.69 -28.93
C THR A 138 -0.33 29.01 -27.46
N ASN A 139 -0.23 30.31 -27.13
CA ASN A 139 -0.26 30.76 -25.75
C ASN A 139 -1.70 30.78 -25.24
N TYR A 140 -2.15 29.65 -24.72
CA TYR A 140 -3.51 29.49 -24.19
C TYR A 140 -3.83 30.46 -23.05
N PHE A 141 -2.85 30.88 -22.25
CA PHE A 141 -3.07 31.88 -21.19
C PHE A 141 -3.35 33.27 -21.77
N GLU A 142 -2.73 33.64 -22.89
CA GLU A 142 -3.01 34.90 -23.57
C GLU A 142 -4.45 34.94 -24.07
N ILE A 143 -4.92 33.82 -24.61
CA ILE A 143 -6.30 33.63 -25.03
C ILE A 143 -7.24 33.76 -23.82
N VAL A 144 -6.96 33.07 -22.72
CA VAL A 144 -7.77 33.13 -21.49
C VAL A 144 -7.84 34.55 -20.95
N PHE A 145 -6.72 35.26 -20.87
CA PHE A 145 -6.70 36.63 -20.36
C PHE A 145 -7.39 37.63 -21.27
N ARG A 146 -7.27 37.49 -22.60
CA ARG A 146 -8.06 38.31 -23.54
C ARG A 146 -9.56 38.10 -23.33
N MET A 147 -10.00 36.84 -23.20
CA MET A 147 -11.41 36.53 -22.97
C MET A 147 -11.91 37.08 -21.62
N ILE A 148 -11.11 36.98 -20.56
CA ILE A 148 -11.43 37.54 -19.24
C ILE A 148 -11.46 39.07 -19.27
N ASN A 149 -10.52 39.73 -19.95
CA ASN A 149 -10.50 41.20 -20.06
C ASN A 149 -11.75 41.74 -20.77
N ILE A 150 -12.22 41.04 -21.81
CA ILE A 150 -13.45 41.43 -22.52
C ILE A 150 -14.65 41.27 -21.59
N LYS A 151 -14.75 40.13 -20.91
CA LYS A 151 -15.79 39.88 -19.91
C LYS A 151 -15.80 40.98 -18.84
N ASP A 152 -14.65 41.27 -18.23
CA ASP A 152 -14.52 42.28 -17.19
C ASP A 152 -14.82 43.69 -17.70
N GLY A 153 -14.43 43.98 -18.95
CA GLY A 153 -14.80 45.20 -19.64
C GLY A 153 -16.32 45.34 -19.80
N LEU A 154 -17.02 44.27 -20.21
CA LEU A 154 -18.48 44.27 -20.35
C LEU A 154 -19.15 44.42 -18.98
N VAL A 155 -18.70 43.66 -17.98
CA VAL A 155 -19.21 43.74 -16.59
C VAL A 155 -19.00 45.13 -16.00
N SER A 156 -17.82 45.72 -16.19
CA SER A 156 -17.50 47.09 -15.72
C SER A 156 -18.43 48.11 -16.35
N GLN A 157 -18.74 47.97 -17.65
CA GLN A 157 -19.73 48.82 -18.32
C GLN A 157 -21.13 48.59 -17.75
N ILE A 158 -21.57 47.34 -17.57
CA ILE A 158 -22.87 47.05 -16.94
C ILE A 158 -22.97 47.73 -15.57
N ILE A 159 -21.97 47.57 -14.70
CA ILE A 159 -21.94 48.19 -13.37
C ILE A 159 -22.00 49.72 -13.48
N ARG A 160 -21.21 50.31 -14.38
CA ARG A 160 -21.25 51.77 -14.62
C ARG A 160 -22.61 52.23 -15.12
N SER A 161 -23.31 51.45 -15.93
CA SER A 161 -24.66 51.81 -16.40
C SER A 161 -25.71 51.76 -15.30
N LEU A 162 -25.62 50.78 -14.41
CA LEU A 162 -26.49 50.68 -13.24
C LEU A 162 -26.23 51.83 -12.27
N LEU A 163 -24.96 52.15 -12.02
CA LEU A 163 -24.57 53.27 -11.19
C LEU A 163 -25.01 54.61 -11.81
N TYR A 164 -24.84 54.78 -13.12
CA TYR A 164 -25.35 55.93 -13.86
C TYR A 164 -26.86 56.10 -13.67
N ARG A 165 -27.65 55.05 -13.93
CA ARG A 165 -29.11 55.10 -13.74
C ARG A 165 -29.50 55.45 -12.32
N LYS A 166 -28.81 54.86 -11.33
CA LYS A 166 -29.02 55.17 -9.92
C LYS A 166 -28.74 56.65 -9.61
N LEU A 167 -27.62 57.18 -10.11
CA LEU A 167 -27.24 58.57 -9.86
C LEU A 167 -28.16 59.57 -10.56
N VAL A 168 -28.63 59.25 -11.78
CA VAL A 168 -29.65 60.05 -12.48
C VAL A 168 -30.97 60.03 -11.70
N LEU A 169 -31.44 58.86 -11.26
CA LEU A 169 -32.66 58.75 -10.44
C LEU A 169 -32.54 59.54 -9.13
N TRP A 170 -31.39 59.45 -8.45
CA TRP A 170 -31.14 60.20 -7.21
C TRP A 170 -31.16 61.71 -7.45
N ARG A 171 -30.62 62.17 -8.57
CA ARG A 171 -30.72 63.57 -9.00
C ARG A 171 -32.18 63.96 -9.27
N ASP A 172 -32.94 63.12 -9.96
CA ASP A 172 -34.37 63.37 -10.24
C ASP A 172 -35.20 63.43 -8.95
N MET A 173 -34.81 62.68 -7.92
CA MET A 173 -35.38 62.72 -6.57
C MET A 173 -34.80 63.83 -5.68
N ASN A 174 -33.92 64.68 -6.22
CA ASN A 174 -33.26 65.78 -5.53
C ASN A 174 -32.48 65.35 -4.25
N MET A 175 -31.89 64.16 -4.26
CA MET A 175 -31.03 63.69 -3.18
C MET A 175 -29.63 64.31 -3.31
N THR A 176 -29.12 64.92 -2.24
CA THR A 176 -27.79 65.54 -2.19
C THR A 176 -26.69 64.47 -2.18
N MET A 177 -25.68 64.64 -3.03
CA MET A 177 -24.62 63.66 -3.33
C MET A 177 -23.29 63.94 -2.62
N ASP A 178 -23.28 64.90 -1.69
CA ASP A 178 -22.08 65.66 -1.30
C ASP A 178 -21.06 64.88 -0.47
N GLU A 179 -21.35 63.64 -0.08
CA GLU A 179 -20.48 62.81 0.78
C GLU A 179 -19.76 61.65 0.04
N TYR A 180 -19.92 61.49 -1.28
CA TYR A 180 -19.33 60.34 -1.97
C TYR A 180 -17.85 60.53 -2.33
N VAL A 181 -16.97 59.86 -1.56
CA VAL A 181 -15.50 59.95 -1.69
C VAL A 181 -14.93 59.06 -2.81
N HIS A 182 -15.71 58.12 -3.37
CA HIS A 182 -15.17 57.13 -4.32
C HIS A 182 -15.00 57.70 -5.74
N ALA A 183 -13.76 57.66 -6.26
CA ALA A 183 -13.39 58.27 -7.55
C ALA A 183 -14.26 57.84 -8.75
N GLN A 184 -14.73 56.58 -8.80
CA GLN A 184 -15.62 56.10 -9.87
C GLN A 184 -17.02 56.73 -9.81
N ILE A 185 -17.55 57.00 -8.61
CA ILE A 185 -18.85 57.67 -8.43
C ILE A 185 -18.70 59.12 -8.88
N LYS A 186 -17.62 59.79 -8.43
CA LYS A 186 -17.29 61.16 -8.84
C LYS A 186 -17.16 61.30 -10.36
N TYR A 187 -16.45 60.37 -11.00
CA TYR A 187 -16.32 60.32 -12.46
C TYR A 187 -17.67 60.26 -13.18
N ILE A 188 -18.60 59.41 -12.71
CA ILE A 188 -19.93 59.31 -13.33
C ILE A 188 -20.78 60.55 -13.06
N ILE A 189 -20.68 61.15 -11.86
CA ILE A 189 -21.34 62.43 -11.53
C ILE A 189 -20.84 63.54 -12.46
N ASP A 190 -19.52 63.67 -12.63
CA ASP A 190 -18.91 64.66 -13.51
C ASP A 190 -19.30 64.41 -14.97
N TRP A 191 -19.39 63.14 -15.39
CA TRP A 191 -19.88 62.78 -16.71
C TRP A 191 -21.37 63.12 -16.91
N ILE A 192 -22.24 62.89 -15.92
CA ILE A 192 -23.66 63.30 -15.96
C ILE A 192 -23.77 64.83 -16.10
N LYS A 193 -22.94 65.59 -15.36
CA LYS A 193 -22.89 67.06 -15.45
C LYS A 193 -22.46 67.49 -16.85
N PHE A 194 -21.39 66.91 -17.38
CA PHE A 194 -20.91 67.17 -18.73
C PHE A 194 -21.97 66.87 -19.81
N GLN A 195 -22.69 65.75 -19.71
CA GLN A 195 -23.76 65.39 -20.65
C GLN A 195 -24.91 66.42 -20.60
N ASN A 196 -25.29 66.84 -19.39
CA ASN A 196 -26.30 67.88 -19.18
C ASN A 196 -25.86 69.23 -19.76
N GLU A 197 -24.60 69.61 -19.61
CA GLU A 197 -24.03 70.84 -20.17
C GLU A 197 -23.92 70.79 -21.70
N LYS A 198 -23.52 69.64 -22.25
CA LYS A 198 -23.30 69.48 -23.70
C LYS A 198 -24.59 69.40 -24.51
N TYR A 199 -25.58 68.67 -24.00
CA TYR A 199 -26.81 68.36 -24.75
C TYR A 199 -28.05 69.06 -24.21
N ASN A 200 -27.94 69.82 -23.11
CA ASN A 200 -29.07 70.41 -22.36
C ASN A 200 -30.09 69.38 -21.84
N TYR A 201 -29.76 68.09 -21.85
CA TYR A 201 -30.53 67.02 -21.23
C TYR A 201 -29.60 65.88 -20.81
N ILE A 202 -30.06 65.06 -19.86
CA ILE A 202 -29.34 63.86 -19.40
C ILE A 202 -29.94 62.63 -20.11
N PRO A 203 -29.17 61.87 -20.90
CA PRO A 203 -29.66 60.66 -21.52
C PRO A 203 -30.13 59.63 -20.49
N THR A 204 -31.26 58.95 -20.72
CA THR A 204 -31.76 57.89 -19.80
C THR A 204 -30.86 56.66 -19.76
N LYS A 205 -30.11 56.42 -20.86
CA LYS A 205 -29.14 55.34 -20.96
C LYS A 205 -27.79 55.92 -21.38
N PRO A 206 -26.68 55.45 -20.78
CA PRO A 206 -25.35 55.84 -21.23
C PRO A 206 -25.06 55.29 -22.63
N GLU A 207 -24.11 55.91 -23.32
CA GLU A 207 -23.58 55.41 -24.61
C GLU A 207 -22.68 54.20 -24.36
N PHE A 208 -22.88 53.12 -25.12
CA PHE A 208 -22.04 51.93 -25.01
C PHE A 208 -20.66 52.19 -25.59
N LYS A 209 -19.59 51.85 -24.87
CA LYS A 209 -18.24 51.91 -25.43
C LYS A 209 -17.87 50.55 -25.99
N GLU A 210 -17.67 50.47 -27.31
CA GLU A 210 -17.26 49.22 -27.94
C GLU A 210 -15.98 48.65 -27.31
N ILE A 211 -16.02 47.35 -26.99
CA ILE A 211 -14.89 46.62 -26.42
C ILE A 211 -14.23 45.84 -27.55
N ASN A 212 -12.94 46.06 -27.72
CA ASN A 212 -12.14 45.39 -28.74
C ASN A 212 -11.33 44.25 -28.10
N PHE A 213 -11.13 43.14 -28.81
CA PHE A 213 -10.22 42.05 -28.43
C PHE A 213 -8.76 42.49 -28.28
N LYS A 214 -8.42 43.68 -28.80
CA LYS A 214 -7.12 44.36 -28.63
C LYS A 214 -7.07 45.31 -27.43
N MET A 215 -8.15 45.42 -26.64
CA MET A 215 -8.11 46.27 -25.45
C MET A 215 -7.23 45.65 -24.37
N ASP A 216 -6.25 46.44 -23.97
CA ASP A 216 -5.38 46.22 -22.84
C ASP A 216 -6.20 46.27 -21.54
N GLY A 217 -6.42 45.11 -20.92
CA GLY A 217 -7.12 44.98 -19.63
C GLY A 217 -6.16 44.72 -18.45
N PRO A 218 -6.68 44.58 -17.22
CA PRO A 218 -5.85 44.32 -16.04
C PRO A 218 -5.12 42.98 -16.11
N PHE A 219 -5.60 42.04 -16.92
CA PHE A 219 -4.94 40.76 -17.17
C PHE A 219 -4.14 40.84 -18.47
N GLN A 220 -2.91 41.33 -18.40
CA GLN A 220 -1.96 41.26 -19.50
C GLN A 220 -0.85 40.27 -19.17
N ILE A 221 -0.46 39.46 -20.15
CA ILE A 221 0.88 38.90 -20.15
C ILE A 221 1.80 40.04 -20.55
N LEU A 222 2.73 40.44 -19.68
CA LEU A 222 3.79 41.40 -20.00
C LEU A 222 4.63 40.84 -21.16
N GLN A 223 4.23 41.11 -22.40
CA GLN A 223 4.99 40.81 -23.59
C GLN A 223 5.71 42.09 -24.05
N ASN A 224 7.04 42.03 -24.09
CA ASN A 224 7.86 43.06 -24.72
C ASN A 224 7.55 43.12 -26.23
N ILE A 225 7.18 44.29 -26.71
CA ILE A 225 6.92 44.54 -28.13
C ILE A 225 8.27 44.75 -28.84
N GLN A 226 8.65 43.78 -29.66
CA GLN A 226 9.42 44.02 -30.90
C GLN A 226 8.45 43.90 -32.06
N THR A 227 8.26 45.03 -32.72
CA THR A 227 7.41 45.28 -33.90
C THR A 227 7.90 44.45 -35.10
N THR A 228 7.19 44.29 -36.23
CA THR A 228 6.78 45.41 -37.09
C THR A 228 6.01 44.89 -38.30
N ASN A 229 4.93 45.60 -38.68
CA ASN A 229 4.86 46.16 -40.04
C ASN A 229 3.98 47.41 -40.11
N GLN A 230 4.58 48.47 -40.64
CA GLN A 230 4.05 49.59 -41.43
C GLN A 230 3.14 50.66 -40.77
N ASN A 231 3.66 51.89 -40.85
CA ASN A 231 2.98 53.16 -41.15
C ASN A 231 1.71 53.53 -40.36
N GLN A 232 1.86 54.41 -39.38
CA GLN A 232 1.53 55.84 -39.49
C GLN A 232 1.73 56.51 -38.12
N ASN A 233 2.15 57.77 -38.19
CA ASN A 233 2.32 58.70 -37.08
C ASN A 233 1.19 58.58 -36.04
N GLN A 234 1.55 58.39 -34.76
CA GLN A 234 0.99 59.11 -33.62
C GLN A 234 1.61 58.60 -32.30
N THR A 235 2.29 59.53 -31.64
CA THR A 235 2.31 59.80 -30.20
C THR A 235 1.46 58.86 -29.32
N PHE A 236 2.06 58.23 -28.31
CA PHE A 236 1.86 58.59 -26.89
C PHE A 236 2.55 57.61 -25.94
N GLN A 237 3.30 58.20 -25.01
CA GLN A 237 3.80 57.63 -23.77
C GLN A 237 2.71 57.63 -22.68
N TYR A 238 3.04 56.89 -21.60
CA TYR A 238 2.47 56.81 -20.25
C TYR A 238 1.52 55.62 -20.01
N GLY A 239 1.70 54.80 -18.96
CA GLY A 239 2.54 55.01 -17.79
C GLY A 239 2.79 53.72 -16.98
N GLN A 240 3.97 53.70 -16.35
CA GLN A 240 4.30 52.77 -15.28
C GLN A 240 3.65 53.21 -13.97
N ASN A 241 3.16 52.22 -13.22
CA ASN A 241 2.72 52.37 -11.85
C ASN A 241 3.90 52.67 -10.91
N LYS A 242 3.75 53.74 -10.14
CA LYS A 242 4.41 53.96 -8.85
C LYS A 242 3.95 52.90 -7.83
N LYS A 243 4.89 52.45 -6.99
CA LYS A 243 4.58 52.01 -5.62
C LYS A 243 4.99 53.12 -4.64
N ASN A 244 4.02 53.51 -3.80
CA ASN A 244 4.07 53.98 -2.43
C ASN A 244 5.05 55.11 -2.04
N THR A 245 4.52 56.21 -1.50
CA THR A 245 4.16 56.35 -0.07
C THR A 245 3.18 57.53 0.14
N ASN A 246 2.51 57.50 1.29
CA ASN A 246 1.23 58.14 1.62
C ASN A 246 1.20 59.67 1.79
N GLN A 247 0.01 60.19 1.49
CA GLN A 247 -0.76 61.31 2.07
C GLN A 247 -0.44 62.78 1.70
N ASP A 248 -1.52 63.39 1.19
CA ASP A 248 -1.92 64.80 1.07
C ASP A 248 -1.35 65.66 -0.10
N GLU A 249 -2.13 65.69 -1.19
CA GLU A 249 -2.28 66.82 -2.14
C GLU A 249 -2.49 68.14 -1.36
N PRO A 250 -1.98 69.32 -1.80
CA PRO A 250 -2.03 69.83 -3.18
C PRO A 250 -0.79 70.65 -3.64
N SER A 251 -0.47 70.64 -4.94
CA SER A 251 -0.04 71.83 -5.72
C SER A 251 0.68 71.43 -7.00
N THR A 252 0.05 71.74 -8.14
CA THR A 252 0.70 72.38 -9.30
C THR A 252 -0.38 72.94 -10.22
N ALA A 253 -1.09 73.92 -9.68
CA ALA A 253 -1.85 74.91 -10.43
C ALA A 253 -0.92 76.03 -10.92
N LYS A 254 0.12 75.74 -11.71
CA LYS A 254 1.16 76.75 -12.06
C LYS A 254 1.30 77.15 -13.54
N LEU A 255 0.44 76.70 -14.46
CA LEU A 255 0.49 77.20 -15.85
C LEU A 255 -0.79 77.86 -16.37
N THR A 256 -1.97 77.57 -15.81
CA THR A 256 -3.21 78.23 -16.24
C THR A 256 -3.44 79.60 -15.57
N VAL A 257 -2.83 79.84 -14.39
CA VAL A 257 -2.86 81.15 -13.72
C VAL A 257 -1.96 82.16 -14.45
N MET A 258 -0.88 81.72 -15.12
CA MET A 258 0.00 82.59 -15.89
C MET A 258 -0.60 83.06 -17.23
N LEU A 259 -1.56 82.31 -17.80
CA LEU A 259 -2.31 82.72 -18.99
C LEU A 259 -3.44 83.73 -18.68
N LYS A 260 -3.84 83.86 -17.42
CA LYS A 260 -4.88 84.81 -16.98
C LYS A 260 -4.34 86.22 -16.73
N ILE A 261 -3.04 86.33 -16.39
CA ILE A 261 -2.32 87.60 -16.18
C ILE A 261 -1.96 88.28 -17.53
N PHE A 262 -1.88 87.53 -18.64
CA PHE A 262 -1.64 88.08 -19.97
C PHE A 262 -2.91 88.59 -20.68
N THR A 263 -4.10 88.14 -20.27
CA THR A 263 -5.37 88.64 -20.80
C THR A 263 -5.92 89.86 -20.08
N GLU A 264 -5.56 90.08 -18.81
CA GLU A 264 -6.08 91.19 -18.00
C GLU A 264 -5.37 92.54 -18.27
N ASN A 265 -4.22 92.56 -18.97
CA ASN A 265 -3.47 93.79 -19.31
C ASN A 265 -3.62 94.26 -20.78
N PHE A 266 -4.55 93.68 -21.55
CA PHE A 266 -4.79 94.08 -22.95
C PHE A 266 -5.92 95.13 -23.08
N ASP A 267 -6.88 95.12 -22.15
CA ASP A 267 -7.99 96.08 -22.14
C ASP A 267 -7.55 97.47 -21.64
N GLU A 268 -6.60 97.53 -20.71
CA GLU A 268 -6.00 98.79 -20.20
C GLU A 268 -5.11 99.49 -21.26
N MET A 269 -4.59 98.75 -22.24
CA MET A 269 -3.83 99.31 -23.38
C MET A 269 -4.75 99.87 -24.48
N ILE A 270 -5.96 99.33 -24.65
CA ILE A 270 -6.97 99.84 -25.60
C ILE A 270 -7.60 101.14 -25.11
N ASP A 271 -7.79 101.31 -23.80
CA ASP A 271 -8.33 102.55 -23.23
C ASP A 271 -7.29 103.70 -23.24
N ASN A 272 -5.98 103.40 -23.07
CA ASN A 272 -4.90 104.38 -23.24
C ASN A 272 -4.67 104.82 -24.70
N LEU A 273 -5.05 104.00 -25.70
CA LEU A 273 -5.04 104.37 -27.12
C LEU A 273 -6.26 105.20 -27.55
N ARG A 274 -7.36 105.15 -26.80
CA ARG A 274 -8.55 105.99 -27.02
C ARG A 274 -8.36 107.42 -26.50
N ASP A 275 -7.59 107.62 -25.44
CA ASP A 275 -7.26 108.95 -24.91
C ASP A 275 -6.22 109.72 -25.75
N TYR A 276 -5.43 109.02 -26.57
CA TYR A 276 -4.42 109.63 -27.45
C TYR A 276 -5.00 110.25 -28.75
N ALA A 277 -6.29 110.03 -29.04
CA ALA A 277 -6.92 110.42 -30.31
C ALA A 277 -7.79 111.69 -30.24
N LYS A 278 -7.62 112.55 -29.22
CA LYS A 278 -8.34 113.85 -29.15
C LYS A 278 -7.66 114.93 -30.00
N LEU A 279 -8.30 115.23 -31.13
CA LEU A 279 -8.09 116.41 -31.98
C LEU A 279 -8.36 117.73 -31.24
N ASN A 280 -7.58 118.77 -31.57
CA ASN A 280 -7.92 120.21 -31.69
C ASN A 280 -6.70 120.90 -32.37
N GLU A 281 -6.80 121.37 -33.61
CA GLU A 281 -7.24 122.72 -34.07
C GLU A 281 -6.33 123.88 -33.59
N GLU A 282 -5.54 124.47 -34.50
CA GLU A 282 -5.71 125.86 -34.98
C GLU A 282 -4.60 126.33 -35.95
N ALA A 283 -4.92 127.35 -36.73
CA ALA A 283 -4.32 127.78 -37.99
C ALA A 283 -3.53 129.11 -37.92
N ASP A 284 -2.86 129.41 -39.04
CA ASP A 284 -2.37 130.72 -39.53
C ASP A 284 -1.06 131.32 -38.98
N ARG A 285 -0.08 131.58 -39.87
CA ARG A 285 0.10 132.86 -40.61
C ARG A 285 1.35 132.88 -41.50
N PHE A 286 1.20 133.48 -42.68
CA PHE A 286 2.24 133.91 -43.62
C PHE A 286 2.71 135.36 -43.35
N VAL A 287 3.79 135.78 -44.06
CA VAL A 287 4.43 137.11 -44.28
C VAL A 287 5.84 137.12 -43.65
N ASP A 288 6.97 137.28 -44.38
CA ASP A 288 7.32 138.37 -45.29
C ASP A 288 8.45 137.97 -46.29
N VAL A 289 8.37 138.45 -47.53
CA VAL A 289 9.03 137.84 -48.73
C VAL A 289 10.49 138.28 -49.00
N ASN A 290 11.14 139.09 -48.16
CA ASN A 290 12.49 139.60 -48.47
C ASN A 290 13.69 138.88 -47.82
N GLN A 291 13.48 137.77 -47.09
CA GLN A 291 14.57 136.93 -46.52
C GLN A 291 14.88 135.64 -47.30
N ASN A 292 14.08 135.31 -48.34
CA ASN A 292 14.09 134.00 -49.00
C ASN A 292 15.38 133.65 -49.77
N GLN A 293 16.19 134.61 -50.21
CA GLN A 293 17.42 134.29 -50.95
C GLN A 293 18.54 133.71 -50.07
N VAL A 294 18.59 134.06 -48.78
CA VAL A 294 19.62 133.56 -47.84
C VAL A 294 19.23 132.17 -47.32
N ILE A 295 17.95 131.94 -47.07
CA ILE A 295 17.43 130.66 -46.58
C ILE A 295 17.53 129.57 -47.65
N VAL A 296 17.24 129.86 -48.93
CA VAL A 296 17.33 128.89 -50.05
C VAL A 296 18.76 128.36 -50.24
N ARG A 297 19.81 129.17 -50.03
CA ARG A 297 21.20 128.69 -50.07
C ARG A 297 21.54 127.78 -48.88
N SER A 298 21.07 128.10 -47.68
CA SER A 298 21.28 127.24 -46.50
C SER A 298 20.50 125.92 -46.58
N LEU A 299 19.29 125.95 -47.16
CA LEU A 299 18.46 124.77 -47.36
C LEU A 299 19.04 123.86 -48.46
N ARG A 300 19.62 124.41 -49.53
CA ARG A 300 20.36 123.58 -50.52
C ARG A 300 21.55 122.87 -49.90
N GLY A 301 22.34 123.56 -49.06
CA GLY A 301 23.45 122.93 -48.33
C GLY A 301 22.96 121.83 -47.37
N LYS A 302 21.83 122.05 -46.67
CA LYS A 302 21.21 121.02 -45.82
C LYS A 302 20.68 119.84 -46.63
N ILE A 303 20.03 120.07 -47.77
CA ILE A 303 19.53 119.01 -48.66
C ILE A 303 20.69 118.16 -49.18
N GLU A 304 21.78 118.78 -49.63
CA GLU A 304 22.94 118.04 -50.16
C GLU A 304 23.63 117.20 -49.07
N THR A 305 23.68 117.71 -47.84
CA THR A 305 24.19 116.94 -46.68
C THR A 305 23.25 115.78 -46.32
N LEU A 306 21.92 116.02 -46.38
CA LEU A 306 20.91 114.99 -46.13
C LEU A 306 20.92 113.89 -47.20
N THR A 307 21.12 114.24 -48.48
CA THR A 307 21.21 113.26 -49.57
C THR A 307 22.44 112.36 -49.39
N LYS A 308 23.61 112.93 -49.08
CA LYS A 308 24.83 112.14 -48.79
C LYS A 308 24.65 111.24 -47.57
N ASN A 309 24.00 111.73 -46.52
CA ASN A 309 23.69 110.91 -45.34
C ASN A 309 22.71 109.78 -45.67
N ASN A 310 21.73 110.03 -46.54
CA ASN A 310 20.75 109.02 -46.94
C ASN A 310 21.38 107.91 -47.80
N GLU A 311 22.29 108.26 -48.72
CA GLU A 311 23.07 107.28 -49.50
C GLU A 311 23.95 106.41 -48.60
N ALA A 312 24.63 107.01 -47.62
CA ALA A 312 25.43 106.28 -46.63
C ALA A 312 24.58 105.37 -45.74
N LEU A 313 23.37 105.80 -45.37
CA LEU A 313 22.42 104.97 -44.61
C LEU A 313 21.87 103.81 -45.44
N GLN A 314 21.59 104.02 -46.73
CA GLN A 314 21.16 102.94 -47.63
C GLN A 314 22.26 101.89 -47.83
N GLN A 315 23.53 102.30 -47.97
CA GLN A 315 24.64 101.35 -48.04
C GLN A 315 24.75 100.51 -46.76
N LYS A 316 24.68 101.15 -45.58
CA LYS A 316 24.66 100.44 -44.29
C LYS A 316 23.47 99.50 -44.16
N TYR A 317 22.29 99.89 -44.65
CA TYR A 317 21.11 99.03 -44.65
C TYR A 317 21.34 97.75 -45.47
N TYR A 318 21.92 97.85 -46.67
CA TYR A 318 22.22 96.68 -47.49
C TYR A 318 23.32 95.78 -46.89
N GLU A 319 24.35 96.36 -46.27
CA GLU A 319 25.36 95.58 -45.54
C GLU A 319 24.75 94.80 -44.36
N ILE A 320 23.93 95.46 -43.54
CA ILE A 320 23.24 94.81 -42.42
C ILE A 320 22.33 93.68 -42.93
N GLN A 321 21.58 93.92 -44.01
CA GLN A 321 20.70 92.91 -44.59
C GLN A 321 21.47 91.69 -45.12
N SER A 322 22.65 91.91 -45.72
CA SER A 322 23.54 90.82 -46.17
C SER A 322 24.11 90.01 -45.01
N ASN A 323 24.54 90.68 -43.94
CA ASN A 323 25.07 90.05 -42.73
C ASN A 323 24.00 89.22 -41.99
N ILE A 324 22.76 89.71 -41.90
CA ILE A 324 21.64 88.95 -41.31
C ILE A 324 21.39 87.66 -42.11
N ARG A 325 21.31 87.74 -43.45
CA ARG A 325 21.08 86.56 -44.29
C ARG A 325 22.19 85.51 -44.18
N THR A 326 23.44 85.93 -44.04
CA THR A 326 24.57 85.00 -43.86
C THR A 326 24.62 84.42 -42.46
N GLN A 327 24.27 85.19 -41.43
CA GLN A 327 24.17 84.69 -40.06
C GLN A 327 23.03 83.66 -39.92
N ASP A 328 21.84 83.95 -40.44
CA ASP A 328 20.70 83.03 -40.43
C ASP A 328 21.03 81.73 -41.16
N ALA A 329 21.68 81.80 -42.32
CA ALA A 329 22.08 80.61 -43.09
C ALA A 329 23.07 79.72 -42.32
N ASN A 330 24.02 80.33 -41.60
CA ASN A 330 24.99 79.60 -40.77
C ASN A 330 24.33 78.98 -39.53
N GLU A 331 23.37 79.66 -38.92
CA GLU A 331 22.63 79.16 -37.76
C GLU A 331 21.70 77.99 -38.16
N VAL A 332 21.01 78.10 -39.28
CA VAL A 332 20.21 77.00 -39.87
C VAL A 332 21.09 75.78 -40.17
N LYS A 333 22.31 75.99 -40.69
CA LYS A 333 23.24 74.89 -40.95
C LYS A 333 23.67 74.19 -39.65
N LYS A 334 24.04 74.94 -38.60
CA LYS A 334 24.40 74.37 -37.29
C LYS A 334 23.24 73.59 -36.67
N LEU A 335 22.02 74.11 -36.75
CA LEU A 335 20.82 73.43 -36.26
C LEU A 335 20.57 72.13 -37.03
N LYS A 336 20.81 72.12 -38.34
CA LYS A 336 20.67 70.91 -39.16
C LYS A 336 21.69 69.84 -38.76
N ASP A 337 22.97 70.20 -38.65
CA ASP A 337 24.04 69.29 -38.26
C ASP A 337 23.78 68.70 -36.85
N HIS A 338 23.31 69.54 -35.91
CA HIS A 338 22.96 69.07 -34.56
C HIS A 338 21.74 68.14 -34.56
N ASN A 339 20.75 68.38 -35.43
CA ASN A 339 19.60 67.50 -35.58
C ASN A 339 19.99 66.13 -36.16
N GLU A 340 20.93 66.09 -37.11
CA GLU A 340 21.47 64.83 -37.65
C GLU A 340 22.24 64.04 -36.56
N GLU A 341 23.02 64.72 -35.72
CA GLU A 341 23.71 64.09 -34.58
C GLU A 341 22.70 63.51 -33.56
N LEU A 342 21.67 64.27 -33.21
CA LEU A 342 20.59 63.80 -32.33
C LEU A 342 19.86 62.59 -32.91
N GLN A 343 19.60 62.56 -34.23
CA GLN A 343 19.01 61.40 -34.89
C GLN A 343 19.89 60.15 -34.78
N MET A 344 21.21 60.28 -34.94
CA MET A 344 22.12 59.16 -34.74
C MET A 344 22.14 58.65 -33.29
N ILE A 345 22.09 59.55 -32.31
CA ILE A 345 22.02 59.18 -30.88
C ILE A 345 20.72 58.44 -30.59
N VAL A 346 19.58 58.95 -31.08
CA VAL A 346 18.27 58.30 -30.94
C VAL A 346 18.31 56.89 -31.53
N ALA A 347 18.80 56.73 -32.76
CA ALA A 347 18.89 55.42 -33.41
C ALA A 347 19.79 54.43 -32.64
N ARG A 348 20.88 54.91 -32.01
CA ARG A 348 21.74 54.07 -31.16
C ARG A 348 21.01 53.65 -29.87
N LYS A 349 20.31 54.57 -29.23
CA LYS A 349 19.54 54.28 -28.01
C LYS A 349 18.35 53.37 -28.27
N GLU A 350 17.71 53.48 -29.42
CA GLU A 350 16.68 52.53 -29.84
C GLU A 350 17.20 51.09 -29.96
N ARG A 351 18.41 50.89 -30.53
CA ARG A 351 19.03 49.55 -30.57
C ARG A 351 19.36 49.01 -29.18
N GLU A 352 19.87 49.85 -28.29
CA GLU A 352 20.20 49.46 -26.91
C GLU A 352 18.92 49.07 -26.13
N ILE A 353 17.83 49.83 -26.30
CA ILE A 353 16.51 49.50 -25.75
C ILE A 353 16.00 48.17 -26.31
N GLU A 354 16.21 47.92 -27.60
CA GLU A 354 15.76 46.70 -28.28
C GLU A 354 16.52 45.46 -27.78
N GLU A 355 17.82 45.57 -27.54
CA GLU A 355 18.63 44.49 -26.98
C GLU A 355 18.24 44.18 -25.52
N LEU A 356 17.99 45.22 -24.72
CA LEU A 356 17.46 45.08 -23.36
C LEU A 356 16.06 44.45 -23.36
N ARG A 357 15.18 44.80 -24.31
CA ARG A 357 13.86 44.17 -24.47
C ARG A 357 13.99 42.67 -24.77
N LYS A 358 14.90 42.27 -25.67
CA LYS A 358 15.19 40.85 -25.96
C LYS A 358 15.64 40.10 -24.71
N ASN A 359 16.62 40.65 -23.99
CA ASN A 359 17.13 40.02 -22.76
C ASN A 359 16.03 39.88 -21.71
N THR A 360 15.25 40.94 -21.49
CA THR A 360 14.13 40.93 -20.53
C THR A 360 13.05 39.92 -20.92
N GLN A 361 12.77 39.76 -22.22
CA GLN A 361 11.81 38.77 -22.72
C GLN A 361 12.33 37.34 -22.54
N GLY A 362 13.62 37.11 -22.78
CA GLY A 362 14.27 35.83 -22.49
C GLY A 362 14.19 35.46 -21.01
N SER A 363 14.46 36.42 -20.12
CA SER A 363 14.32 36.22 -18.68
C SER A 363 12.87 36.01 -18.22
N LEU A 364 11.89 36.71 -18.81
CA LEU A 364 10.47 36.50 -18.52
C LEU A 364 10.01 35.10 -18.95
N SER A 365 10.42 34.63 -20.11
CA SER A 365 10.14 33.26 -20.58
C SER A 365 10.78 32.21 -19.65
N GLN A 366 12.00 32.45 -19.17
CA GLN A 366 12.63 31.58 -18.17
C GLN A 366 11.87 31.58 -16.85
N LEU A 367 11.43 32.75 -16.37
CA LEU A 367 10.60 32.87 -15.16
C LEU A 367 9.27 32.15 -15.30
N GLN A 368 8.60 32.27 -16.44
CA GLN A 368 7.35 31.57 -16.71
C GLN A 368 7.55 30.06 -16.70
N ASN A 369 8.57 29.56 -17.39
CA ASN A 369 8.94 28.13 -17.37
C ASN A 369 9.25 27.61 -15.95
N LEU A 370 9.93 28.42 -15.13
CA LEU A 370 10.19 28.06 -13.73
C LEU A 370 8.91 28.05 -12.90
N ARG A 371 7.99 28.97 -13.16
CA ARG A 371 6.70 29.06 -12.45
C ARG A 371 5.78 27.89 -12.77
N ASP A 372 5.74 27.49 -14.04
CA ASP A 372 4.95 26.35 -14.48
C ASP A 372 5.53 25.04 -13.91
N LYS A 373 6.87 24.89 -13.91
CA LYS A 373 7.55 23.78 -13.22
C LYS A 373 7.30 23.77 -11.71
N LEU A 374 7.27 24.93 -11.06
CA LEU A 374 6.95 25.03 -9.64
C LEU A 374 5.52 24.56 -9.37
N LYS A 375 4.56 24.94 -10.23
CA LYS A 375 3.17 24.53 -10.08
C LYS A 375 2.97 23.04 -10.32
N GLU A 376 3.63 22.47 -11.34
CA GLU A 376 3.63 21.04 -11.61
C GLU A 376 4.21 20.25 -10.42
N THR A 377 5.37 20.69 -9.89
CA THR A 377 5.96 20.07 -8.70
C THR A 377 5.10 20.22 -7.45
N GLU A 378 4.38 21.33 -7.26
CA GLU A 378 3.42 21.50 -6.16
C GLU A 378 2.21 20.56 -6.28
N GLU A 379 1.70 20.34 -7.49
CA GLU A 379 0.60 19.41 -7.77
C GLU A 379 1.04 17.96 -7.59
N GLU A 380 2.23 17.59 -8.08
CA GLU A 380 2.87 16.30 -7.81
C GLU A 380 3.06 16.08 -6.32
N LEU A 381 3.57 17.08 -5.58
CA LEU A 381 3.80 17.00 -4.14
C LEU A 381 2.48 16.86 -3.37
N LYS A 382 1.39 17.51 -3.82
CA LYS A 382 0.04 17.28 -3.29
C LYS A 382 -0.44 15.86 -3.56
N GLN A 383 -0.19 15.31 -4.75
CA GLN A 383 -0.56 13.94 -5.09
C GLN A 383 0.24 12.92 -4.27
N VAL A 384 1.55 13.16 -4.09
CA VAL A 384 2.43 12.40 -3.18
C VAL A 384 1.87 12.41 -1.76
N ASN A 385 1.57 13.58 -1.22
CA ASN A 385 1.06 13.70 0.15
C ASN A 385 -0.33 13.11 0.35
N LYS A 386 -1.24 13.24 -0.63
CA LYS A 386 -2.65 12.84 -0.46
C LYS A 386 -2.91 11.38 -0.82
N VAL A 387 -2.17 10.82 -1.79
CA VAL A 387 -2.43 9.48 -2.33
C VAL A 387 -1.31 8.51 -1.96
N PHE A 388 -0.06 8.91 -2.19
CA PHE A 388 1.06 7.98 -2.03
C PHE A 388 1.50 7.82 -0.58
N LEU A 389 1.53 8.90 0.22
CA LEU A 389 1.94 8.85 1.62
C LEU A 389 1.00 8.00 2.50
N PRO A 390 -0.35 8.11 2.36
CA PRO A 390 -1.26 7.22 3.08
C PRO A 390 -1.10 5.76 2.65
N LYS A 391 -0.97 5.50 1.34
CA LYS A 391 -0.69 4.15 0.82
C LYS A 391 0.66 3.60 1.29
N LEU A 392 1.67 4.46 1.45
CA LEU A 392 2.97 4.08 2.00
C LEU A 392 2.82 3.65 3.46
N LYS A 393 2.05 4.41 4.26
CA LYS A 393 1.74 4.04 5.66
C LYS A 393 0.95 2.74 5.75
N GLU A 394 -0.02 2.52 4.86
CA GLU A 394 -0.76 1.26 4.77
C GLU A 394 0.17 0.10 4.40
N LEU A 395 1.07 0.30 3.43
CA LEU A 395 2.08 -0.69 3.04
C LEU A 395 3.06 -0.98 4.17
N GLU A 396 3.52 0.03 4.89
CA GLU A 396 4.36 -0.13 6.09
C GLU A 396 3.62 -0.95 7.16
N ALA A 397 2.35 -0.65 7.44
CA ALA A 397 1.55 -1.41 8.40
C ALA A 397 1.35 -2.88 7.96
N ILE A 398 1.07 -3.12 6.67
CA ILE A 398 1.00 -4.47 6.10
C ILE A 398 2.36 -5.17 6.21
N GLN A 399 3.47 -4.45 5.97
CA GLN A 399 4.82 -4.99 6.06
C GLN A 399 5.18 -5.36 7.51
N TYR A 400 4.84 -4.54 8.50
CA TYR A 400 5.01 -4.88 9.91
C TYR A 400 4.19 -6.12 10.29
N THR A 401 2.96 -6.22 9.81
CA THR A 401 2.09 -7.38 10.05
C THR A 401 2.68 -8.65 9.41
N LEU A 402 3.13 -8.57 8.16
CA LEU A 402 3.80 -9.67 7.45
C LEU A 402 5.11 -10.08 8.14
N GLN A 403 5.87 -9.13 8.65
CA GLN A 403 7.11 -9.41 9.37
C GLN A 403 6.84 -10.10 10.72
N ASP A 404 5.80 -9.69 11.45
CA ASP A 404 5.38 -10.37 12.68
C ASP A 404 4.91 -11.81 12.41
N GLU A 405 4.07 -12.01 11.38
CA GLU A 405 3.65 -13.34 10.94
C GLU A 405 4.85 -14.20 10.48
N PHE A 406 5.82 -13.61 9.78
CA PHE A 406 7.05 -14.30 9.40
C PHE A 406 7.86 -14.75 10.62
N GLN A 407 7.97 -13.91 11.65
CA GLN A 407 8.67 -14.28 12.89
C GLN A 407 7.93 -15.37 13.66
N LYS A 408 6.59 -15.37 13.66
CA LYS A 408 5.79 -16.46 14.23
C LYS A 408 6.03 -17.78 13.49
N VAL A 409 5.94 -17.77 12.15
CA VAL A 409 6.22 -18.95 11.32
C VAL A 409 7.64 -19.46 11.54
N LYS A 410 8.63 -18.56 11.67
CA LYS A 410 10.01 -18.94 11.96
C LYS A 410 10.13 -19.64 13.32
N LYS A 411 9.51 -19.08 14.38
CA LYS A 411 9.46 -19.72 15.71
C LYS A 411 8.78 -21.08 15.65
N ASP A 412 7.71 -21.22 14.89
CA ASP A 412 7.02 -22.50 14.71
C ASP A 412 7.93 -23.51 14.02
N ILE A 413 8.64 -23.12 12.94
CA ILE A 413 9.60 -23.98 12.24
C ILE A 413 10.71 -24.44 13.19
N ASP A 414 11.29 -23.53 13.96
CA ASP A 414 12.34 -23.86 14.94
C ASP A 414 11.80 -24.82 16.03
N THR A 415 10.55 -24.59 16.48
CA THR A 415 9.87 -25.47 17.44
C THR A 415 9.64 -26.86 16.84
N TYR A 416 9.14 -26.96 15.60
CA TYR A 416 8.97 -28.24 14.91
C TYR A 416 10.30 -28.95 14.72
N ALA A 417 11.39 -28.24 14.38
CA ALA A 417 12.71 -28.84 14.28
C ALA A 417 13.19 -29.45 15.60
N ILE A 418 12.95 -28.76 16.73
CA ILE A 418 13.25 -29.29 18.07
C ILE A 418 12.37 -30.51 18.39
N LEU A 419 11.07 -30.46 18.07
CA LEU A 419 10.16 -31.58 18.29
C LEU A 419 10.57 -32.81 17.48
N PHE A 420 10.93 -32.65 16.20
CA PHE A 420 11.43 -33.76 15.38
C PHE A 420 12.74 -34.34 15.90
N LYS A 421 13.67 -33.51 16.39
CA LYS A 421 14.90 -33.99 17.03
C LYS A 421 14.59 -34.79 18.29
N THR A 422 13.64 -34.31 19.10
CA THR A 422 13.20 -34.98 20.33
C THR A 422 12.49 -36.29 20.01
N GLU A 423 11.62 -36.30 19.00
CA GLU A 423 10.92 -37.49 18.51
C GLU A 423 11.93 -38.53 17.99
N SER A 424 12.93 -38.11 17.23
CA SER A 424 14.00 -38.99 16.74
C SER A 424 14.78 -39.63 17.89
N GLN A 425 15.14 -38.85 18.92
CA GLN A 425 15.79 -39.34 20.14
C GLN A 425 14.89 -40.31 20.91
N MET A 426 13.59 -40.01 21.06
CA MET A 426 12.65 -40.92 21.70
C MET A 426 12.49 -42.22 20.91
N ARG A 427 12.36 -42.16 19.59
CA ARG A 427 12.29 -43.35 18.72
C ARG A 427 13.53 -44.22 18.89
N SER A 428 14.71 -43.61 18.96
CA SER A 428 15.96 -44.35 19.23
C SER A 428 15.96 -45.02 20.60
N LYS A 429 15.54 -44.31 21.67
CA LYS A 429 15.40 -44.89 23.02
C LYS A 429 14.41 -46.04 23.06
N VAL A 430 13.21 -45.86 22.51
CA VAL A 430 12.17 -46.90 22.42
C VAL A 430 12.68 -48.12 21.64
N GLN A 431 13.49 -47.92 20.60
CA GLN A 431 14.07 -49.03 19.85
C GLN A 431 15.14 -49.79 20.64
N ILE A 432 15.91 -49.10 21.50
CA ILE A 432 16.86 -49.74 22.42
C ILE A 432 16.09 -50.54 23.49
N GLU A 433 15.12 -49.91 24.17
CA GLU A 433 14.28 -50.57 25.19
C GLU A 433 13.55 -51.79 24.61
N LYS A 434 13.03 -51.68 23.38
CA LYS A 434 12.43 -52.81 22.66
C LYS A 434 13.41 -53.96 22.51
N LYS A 435 14.65 -53.70 22.07
CA LYS A 435 15.69 -54.74 21.91
C LYS A 435 16.07 -55.37 23.25
N GLU A 436 16.13 -54.58 24.32
CA GLU A 436 16.41 -55.08 25.68
C GLU A 436 15.29 -56.00 26.18
N ILE A 437 14.02 -55.59 25.99
CA ILE A 437 12.86 -56.42 26.34
C ILE A 437 12.84 -57.70 25.49
N GLU A 438 13.07 -57.62 24.19
CA GLU A 438 13.17 -58.80 23.31
C GLU A 438 14.27 -59.76 23.78
N ALA A 439 15.43 -59.25 24.21
CA ALA A 439 16.50 -60.06 24.78
C ALA A 439 16.12 -60.69 26.13
N GLN A 440 15.39 -59.97 27.00
CA GLN A 440 14.88 -60.52 28.27
C GLN A 440 13.84 -61.62 28.02
N VAL A 441 12.92 -61.40 27.08
CA VAL A 441 11.92 -62.41 26.67
C VAL A 441 12.62 -63.64 26.10
N ALA A 442 13.62 -63.48 25.24
CA ALA A 442 14.39 -64.60 24.71
C ALA A 442 15.07 -65.43 25.83
N LYS A 443 15.63 -64.78 26.86
CA LYS A 443 16.18 -65.46 28.04
C LYS A 443 15.11 -66.21 28.84
N LEU A 444 13.95 -65.59 29.06
CA LEU A 444 12.82 -66.23 29.75
C LEU A 444 12.30 -67.44 28.98
N VAL A 445 12.21 -67.36 27.66
CA VAL A 445 11.83 -68.47 26.78
C VAL A 445 12.85 -69.62 26.86
N ASP A 446 14.15 -69.31 26.85
CA ASP A 446 15.19 -70.34 27.02
C ASP A 446 15.12 -71.02 28.40
N MET A 447 14.96 -70.24 29.48
CA MET A 447 14.75 -70.78 30.83
C MET A 447 13.49 -71.66 30.91
N LEU A 448 12.38 -71.23 30.31
CA LEU A 448 11.16 -72.03 30.23
C LEU A 448 11.38 -73.32 29.44
N GLY A 449 12.15 -73.28 28.36
CA GLY A 449 12.55 -74.46 27.59
C GLY A 449 13.34 -75.46 28.43
N ARG A 450 14.33 -74.97 29.20
CA ARG A 450 15.11 -75.80 30.15
C ARG A 450 14.24 -76.43 31.23
N GLU A 451 13.31 -75.67 31.82
CA GLU A 451 12.39 -76.22 32.83
C GLU A 451 11.40 -77.24 32.23
N LYS A 452 10.90 -77.00 31.01
CA LYS A 452 10.09 -78.02 30.32
C LYS A 452 10.85 -79.32 30.11
N ASN A 453 12.13 -79.25 29.75
CA ASN A 453 12.98 -80.43 29.60
C ASN A 453 13.20 -81.14 30.94
N LYS A 454 13.51 -80.42 32.02
CA LYS A 454 13.60 -81.00 33.37
C LYS A 454 12.30 -81.68 33.79
N VAL A 455 11.15 -81.07 33.53
CA VAL A 455 9.84 -81.69 33.81
C VAL A 455 9.65 -82.98 33.00
N LYS A 456 10.07 -82.99 31.73
CA LYS A 456 10.04 -84.20 30.89
C LYS A 456 10.94 -85.30 31.46
N ASP A 457 12.16 -84.96 31.87
CA ASP A 457 13.11 -85.90 32.46
C ASP A 457 12.57 -86.45 33.79
N LEU A 458 12.01 -85.60 34.65
CA LEU A 458 11.35 -86.01 35.89
C LEU A 458 10.16 -86.93 35.64
N LYS A 459 9.35 -86.67 34.61
CA LYS A 459 8.28 -87.59 34.20
C LYS A 459 8.84 -88.94 33.75
N GLY A 460 9.95 -88.96 33.03
CA GLY A 460 10.65 -90.19 32.66
C GLY A 460 11.13 -90.97 33.88
N ILE A 461 11.72 -90.30 34.87
CA ILE A 461 12.12 -90.91 36.15
C ILE A 461 10.91 -91.46 36.91
N ILE A 462 9.78 -90.74 36.91
CA ILE A 462 8.54 -91.20 37.53
C ILE A 462 8.07 -92.50 36.86
N HIS A 463 8.01 -92.57 35.53
CA HIS A 463 7.64 -93.81 34.83
C HIS A 463 8.59 -94.97 35.14
N GLN A 464 9.91 -94.74 35.15
CA GLN A 464 10.87 -95.78 35.55
C GLN A 464 10.61 -96.27 36.98
N LYS A 465 10.28 -95.38 37.91
CA LYS A 465 9.92 -95.76 39.29
C LYS A 465 8.59 -96.51 39.35
N GLU A 466 7.61 -96.11 38.54
CA GLU A 466 6.33 -96.82 38.42
C GLU A 466 6.53 -98.24 37.89
N GLU A 467 7.38 -98.43 36.88
CA GLU A 467 7.79 -99.76 36.38
C GLU A 467 8.43 -100.61 37.47
N ILE A 468 9.43 -100.07 38.18
CA ILE A 468 10.05 -100.78 39.30
C ILE A 468 9.04 -101.14 40.39
N ILE A 469 8.09 -100.25 40.70
CA ILE A 469 7.03 -100.54 41.67
C ILE A 469 6.15 -101.69 41.18
N MET A 470 5.78 -101.72 39.89
CA MET A 470 5.03 -102.83 39.30
C MET A 470 5.82 -104.13 39.39
N GLU A 471 7.10 -104.15 39.01
CA GLU A 471 7.96 -105.33 39.14
C GLU A 471 8.05 -105.83 40.59
N VAL A 472 8.20 -104.92 41.56
CA VAL A 472 8.22 -105.26 42.99
C VAL A 472 6.86 -105.78 43.46
N MET A 473 5.75 -105.22 42.96
CA MET A 473 4.40 -105.71 43.25
C MET A 473 4.18 -107.11 42.70
N ASP A 474 4.60 -107.38 41.46
CA ASP A 474 4.52 -108.69 40.83
C ASP A 474 5.36 -109.71 41.59
N TYR A 475 6.61 -109.36 41.93
CA TYR A 475 7.48 -110.21 42.74
C TYR A 475 6.92 -110.48 44.14
N ARG A 476 6.32 -109.46 44.78
CA ARG A 476 5.62 -109.63 46.06
C ARG A 476 4.42 -110.57 45.91
N GLN A 477 3.66 -110.46 44.82
CA GLN A 477 2.52 -111.33 44.56
C GLN A 477 2.96 -112.78 44.32
N GLU A 478 4.06 -112.98 43.61
CA GLU A 478 4.69 -114.28 43.41
C GLU A 478 5.14 -114.89 44.75
N LEU A 479 5.83 -114.13 45.59
CA LEU A 479 6.20 -114.56 46.94
C LEU A 479 4.97 -114.90 47.80
N LEU A 480 3.88 -114.12 47.72
CA LEU A 480 2.64 -114.44 48.42
C LEU A 480 2.03 -115.75 47.94
N ASN A 481 2.09 -116.04 46.64
CA ASN A 481 1.63 -117.31 46.10
C ASN A 481 2.52 -118.47 46.58
N GLN A 482 3.85 -118.32 46.56
CA GLN A 482 4.78 -119.31 47.12
C GLN A 482 4.52 -119.55 48.62
N ILE A 483 4.26 -118.50 49.40
CA ILE A 483 3.90 -118.63 50.81
C ILE A 483 2.59 -119.41 50.97
N LYS A 484 1.58 -119.15 50.14
CA LYS A 484 0.31 -119.91 50.16
C LYS A 484 0.52 -121.38 49.82
N GLU A 485 1.34 -121.68 48.80
CA GLU A 485 1.69 -123.06 48.45
C GLU A 485 2.40 -123.76 49.61
N LEU A 486 3.39 -123.12 50.23
CA LEU A 486 4.08 -123.64 51.41
C LEU A 486 3.14 -123.82 52.60
N GLN A 487 2.16 -122.93 52.78
CA GLN A 487 1.13 -123.08 53.81
C GLN A 487 0.21 -124.28 53.53
N SER A 488 -0.17 -124.51 52.27
CA SER A 488 -0.94 -125.70 51.87
C SER A 488 -0.14 -126.97 52.11
N GLN A 489 1.13 -127.02 51.66
CA GLN A 489 2.01 -128.16 51.91
C GLN A 489 2.19 -128.43 53.41
N LYS A 490 2.31 -127.39 54.23
CA LYS A 490 2.35 -127.53 55.68
C LYS A 490 1.07 -128.15 56.24
N GLN A 491 -0.10 -127.76 55.73
CA GLN A 491 -1.38 -128.37 56.12
C GLN A 491 -1.47 -129.82 55.69
N ASP A 492 -1.06 -130.15 54.46
CA ASP A 492 -1.05 -131.52 53.95
C ASP A 492 -0.14 -132.41 54.82
N ILE A 493 1.06 -131.94 55.16
CA ILE A 493 1.98 -132.65 56.08
C ILE A 493 1.37 -132.77 57.49
N GLN A 494 0.63 -131.77 57.98
CA GLN A 494 -0.08 -131.88 59.27
C GLN A 494 -1.17 -132.95 59.23
N ILE A 495 -1.93 -133.05 58.14
CA ILE A 495 -2.94 -134.09 57.95
C ILE A 495 -2.28 -135.47 57.87
N GLU A 496 -1.19 -135.60 57.11
CA GLU A 496 -0.44 -136.84 56.99
C GLU A 496 0.14 -137.28 58.35
N ASN A 497 0.69 -136.34 59.14
CA ASN A 497 1.14 -136.63 60.50
C ASN A 497 0.01 -137.09 61.41
N LEU A 498 -1.19 -136.50 61.33
CA LEU A 498 -2.35 -136.94 62.10
C LEU A 498 -2.78 -138.36 61.70
N GLN A 499 -2.77 -138.68 60.40
CA GLN A 499 -3.07 -140.03 59.91
C GLN A 499 -2.03 -141.06 60.37
N LEU A 500 -0.75 -140.68 60.37
CA LEU A 500 0.33 -141.50 60.92
C LEU A 500 0.17 -141.73 62.42
N GLU A 501 -0.18 -140.68 63.18
CA GLU A 501 -0.50 -140.82 64.60
C GLU A 501 -1.67 -141.78 64.82
N GLU A 502 -2.74 -141.67 64.02
CA GLU A 502 -3.91 -142.56 64.07
C GLU A 502 -3.52 -144.02 63.81
N HIS A 503 -2.73 -144.28 62.76
CA HIS A 503 -2.18 -145.61 62.46
C HIS A 503 -1.26 -146.15 63.58
N ILE A 504 -0.45 -145.30 64.22
CA ILE A 504 0.36 -145.71 65.38
C ILE A 504 -0.54 -146.14 66.54
N THR A 505 -1.65 -145.45 66.78
CA THR A 505 -2.65 -145.87 67.78
C THR A 505 -3.33 -147.19 67.42
N GLU A 506 -3.72 -147.39 66.16
CA GLU A 506 -4.30 -148.67 65.70
C GLU A 506 -3.34 -149.84 65.91
N ILE A 507 -2.06 -149.68 65.52
CA ILE A 507 -1.03 -150.70 65.72
C ILE A 507 -0.83 -150.99 67.21
N LYS A 508 -0.82 -149.97 68.08
CA LYS A 508 -0.74 -150.17 69.54
C LYS A 508 -1.94 -150.96 70.07
N GLN A 509 -3.13 -150.72 69.54
CA GLN A 509 -4.35 -151.42 69.94
C GLN A 509 -4.36 -152.87 69.45
N GLU A 510 -3.92 -153.14 68.21
CA GLU A 510 -3.70 -154.51 67.72
C GLU A 510 -2.68 -155.28 68.56
N LEU A 511 -1.59 -154.63 68.96
CA LEU A 511 -0.55 -155.24 69.80
C LEU A 511 -1.06 -155.57 71.21
N SER A 512 -1.96 -154.73 71.75
CA SER A 512 -2.66 -154.98 73.01
C SER A 512 -3.64 -156.16 72.90
N ASN A 513 -4.39 -156.25 71.80
CA ASN A 513 -5.32 -157.35 71.56
C ASN A 513 -4.58 -158.69 71.41
N LYS A 514 -3.46 -158.72 70.68
CA LYS A 514 -2.60 -159.92 70.59
C LYS A 514 -2.09 -160.39 71.96
N LYS A 515 -1.67 -159.46 72.82
CA LYS A 515 -1.27 -159.79 74.20
C LYS A 515 -2.41 -160.38 75.01
N TYR A 516 -3.63 -159.90 74.80
CA TYR A 516 -4.82 -160.43 75.47
C TYR A 516 -5.13 -161.86 75.00
N ASP A 517 -5.04 -162.12 73.69
CA ASP A 517 -5.26 -163.45 73.11
C ASP A 517 -4.21 -164.48 73.58
N GLU A 518 -2.94 -164.10 73.62
CA GLU A 518 -1.87 -164.96 74.18
C GLU A 518 -2.11 -165.27 75.67
N MET A 519 -2.54 -164.27 76.46
CA MET A 519 -2.85 -164.46 77.87
C MET A 519 -4.09 -165.36 78.06
N PHE A 520 -5.09 -165.24 77.18
CA PHE A 520 -6.27 -166.08 77.17
C PHE A 520 -5.92 -167.54 76.85
N GLU A 521 -5.07 -167.80 75.86
CA GLU A 521 -4.60 -169.16 75.54
C GLU A 521 -3.84 -169.80 76.72
N ILE A 522 -2.93 -169.05 77.36
CA ILE A 522 -2.19 -169.52 78.55
C ILE A 522 -3.16 -169.87 79.68
N ASN A 523 -4.16 -169.03 79.93
CA ASN A 523 -5.14 -169.25 80.99
C ASN A 523 -6.04 -170.46 80.70
N THR A 524 -6.40 -170.66 79.44
CA THR A 524 -7.16 -171.83 78.98
C THR A 524 -6.36 -173.13 79.16
N HIS A 525 -5.06 -173.09 78.87
CA HIS A 525 -4.15 -174.22 79.05
C HIS A 525 -3.92 -174.55 80.53
N LEU A 526 -3.80 -173.55 81.40
CA LEU A 526 -3.70 -173.72 82.85
C LEU A 526 -4.96 -174.32 83.45
N ASN A 527 -6.14 -173.85 83.03
CA ASN A 527 -7.42 -174.39 83.51
C ASN A 527 -7.63 -175.85 83.11
N LYS A 528 -7.23 -176.26 81.90
CA LYS A 528 -7.21 -177.69 81.53
C LYS A 528 -6.32 -178.51 82.47
N ARG A 529 -5.13 -177.99 82.80
CA ARG A 529 -4.18 -178.67 83.69
C ARG A 529 -4.69 -178.78 85.12
N ILE A 530 -5.38 -177.76 85.63
CA ILE A 530 -6.02 -177.79 86.95
C ILE A 530 -7.09 -178.89 87.00
N ASN A 531 -7.95 -178.99 85.98
CA ASN A 531 -8.99 -180.02 85.92
C ASN A 531 -8.40 -181.44 85.89
N GLU A 532 -7.31 -181.67 85.13
CA GLU A 532 -6.59 -182.95 85.14
C GLU A 532 -6.04 -183.32 86.52
N LEU A 533 -5.48 -182.33 87.24
CA LEU A 533 -4.94 -182.52 88.59
C LEU A 533 -6.03 -182.78 89.62
N GLU A 534 -7.19 -182.14 89.49
CA GLU A 534 -8.36 -182.42 90.34
C GLU A 534 -8.90 -183.84 90.14
N ASP A 535 -8.96 -184.32 88.89
CA ASP A 535 -9.37 -185.69 88.59
C ASP A 535 -8.37 -186.73 89.13
N HIS A 536 -7.06 -186.44 89.05
CA HIS A 536 -6.03 -187.29 89.66
C HIS A 536 -6.12 -187.31 91.19
N LYS A 537 -6.37 -186.16 91.82
CA LYS A 537 -6.60 -186.05 93.28
C LYS A 537 -7.81 -186.87 93.71
N LYS A 538 -8.90 -186.84 92.94
CA LYS A 538 -10.14 -187.60 93.22
C LYS A 538 -9.90 -189.12 93.14
N LYS A 539 -9.17 -189.58 92.11
CA LYS A 539 -8.77 -190.99 91.97
C LYS A 539 -7.83 -191.46 93.08
N LEU A 540 -6.91 -190.61 93.55
CA LEU A 540 -6.04 -190.94 94.68
C LEU A 540 -6.79 -191.04 96.01
N LEU A 541 -7.75 -190.13 96.25
CA LEU A 541 -8.60 -190.15 97.45
C LEU A 541 -9.48 -191.40 97.53
N ASP A 542 -10.00 -191.88 96.41
CA ASP A 542 -10.80 -193.11 96.37
C ASP A 542 -9.96 -194.39 96.55
N LEU A 543 -8.69 -194.40 96.11
CA LEU A 543 -7.76 -195.49 96.39
C LEU A 543 -7.33 -195.53 97.87
N LEU A 544 -7.13 -194.37 98.49
CA LEU A 544 -6.71 -194.26 99.90
C LEU A 544 -7.82 -194.68 100.88
N LYS A 545 -9.10 -194.49 100.55
CA LYS A 545 -10.23 -194.99 101.37
C LYS A 545 -10.34 -196.53 101.42
N LYS A 546 -9.78 -197.25 100.44
CA LYS A 546 -9.86 -198.72 100.37
C LYS A 546 -8.88 -199.46 101.30
N HIS A 547 -7.89 -198.76 101.88
CA HIS A 547 -6.81 -199.40 102.65
C HIS A 547 -6.63 -198.96 104.11
N LYS A 548 -7.57 -198.22 104.72
CA LYS A 548 -7.53 -197.84 106.17
C LYS A 548 -6.14 -197.39 106.65
N ILE A 549 -5.52 -196.47 105.92
CA ILE A 549 -4.29 -195.79 106.36
C ILE A 549 -4.65 -194.32 106.59
N ASN A 550 -4.40 -193.84 107.80
CA ASN A 550 -4.51 -192.43 108.16
C ASN A 550 -3.12 -191.78 107.98
N PRO A 551 -3.00 -190.66 107.25
CA PRO A 551 -1.84 -189.80 107.41
C PRO A 551 -2.23 -188.35 107.69
N GLU A 552 -1.66 -187.84 108.79
CA GLU A 552 -1.31 -186.44 108.97
C GLU A 552 -0.22 -185.98 107.97
N SER A 553 0.00 -184.67 107.96
CA SER A 553 1.16 -183.91 107.44
C SER A 553 1.14 -183.65 105.91
N THR A 554 1.48 -182.49 105.34
CA THR A 554 2.19 -181.29 105.83
C THR A 554 2.09 -180.16 104.77
N LEU A 555 2.23 -178.90 105.20
CA LEU A 555 2.85 -177.72 104.56
C LEU A 555 2.95 -177.61 103.02
N PHE A 556 2.50 -176.47 102.46
CA PHE A 556 3.36 -175.64 101.61
C PHE A 556 2.83 -174.19 101.49
N ASN A 557 3.79 -173.27 101.58
CA ASN A 557 3.71 -171.81 101.59
C ASN A 557 4.14 -171.31 100.20
N VAL A 558 3.43 -170.37 99.57
CA VAL A 558 3.95 -169.62 98.41
C VAL A 558 3.49 -168.17 98.48
N GLU A 559 4.45 -167.35 98.89
CA GLU A 559 4.57 -165.93 98.68
C GLU A 559 5.22 -165.70 97.29
N GLN A 560 4.96 -164.53 96.68
CA GLN A 560 5.61 -163.95 95.48
C GLN A 560 5.09 -164.37 94.09
N LEU A 561 4.47 -163.43 93.38
CA LEU A 561 5.01 -162.84 92.14
C LEU A 561 4.22 -161.60 91.72
N LYS A 562 4.99 -160.65 91.17
CA LYS A 562 4.69 -159.28 90.71
C LYS A 562 3.45 -159.09 89.85
#